data_AF-A0A5C7Q4D7-F1
#
_entry.id   AF-A0A5C7Q4D7-F1
#
_cell.length_a   1.000
_cell.length_b   1.000
_cell.length_c   1.000
_cell.angle_alpha   90.00
_cell.angle_beta   90.00
_cell.angle_gamma   90.00
#
_symmetry.space_group_name_H-M   'P 1'
#
loop_
_entity.id
_entity.type
_entity.pdbx_description
1 polymer ?
#
loop_
_entity_poly.entity_id
_entity_poly.type
_entity_poly.pdbx_seq_one_letter_code
_entity_poly.pdbx_strand_id
1 'polypeptide(L)'
;MLAPRFNDGRTAVASSTPSPEPGTRIEVRLGSAAGVRIDLSLVSLAVAMRGQKQYRGKTSVHWYSLTAFRELVSAAPADQPLSKLLRKFDTPRQALAQLSDEASTLMGSLSDQAVERVYRTLYRLAKAPRPSVLGVVGETGPYKAYAKEQALVACGGADLPCVIEVWAEQTEVYGDIHMLVNRTPVVSQVRHRVVRDAGKNRGALHGCGLHHYAATGKHAFDATINVQIPYMPVTNDGKEPDLEPLAAIIVRAFERACRQARVPAARSTGGSKPASKRDAVAAALPAAIAKASGEGRYRYSLRQLYYAVRPVVGTDLDYGYFSSVVADIESDRGTDLPGIYRDARGQLYEPHTGRTISLGTLAVEQYERPKLRFNKVLYVEKGGLVQLLIDSRWPERHDCALVTSQGFASKACKDVLDLLGDTDEEIEFFCIHDADGPGTLIYEALQEASRARPARRVRIINLGLEPAEGRAMGLEVEEFERKRGRVPVADYVGDRDREWLQERRVELNAMTSPQFLAWLDEKFSRHATVAQKVIPSEAELREHAQSLASAALRKQAVDKLLRENRDRIESELSASLKAMEISVSGSEVLDALGLRPEDDWRDAVATKVSERLKEQG
;
A
#
# COMPACT_ATOMS: atom_id res chain seq x y z
N MET A 1 25.90 22.09 -30.76
CA MET A 1 25.93 20.64 -30.51
C MET A 1 27.22 20.26 -29.80
N LEU A 2 27.14 19.47 -28.74
CA LEU A 2 28.30 18.94 -28.01
C LEU A 2 28.39 17.44 -28.29
N ALA A 3 29.59 16.93 -28.57
CA ALA A 3 29.86 15.52 -28.81
C ALA A 3 30.84 15.00 -27.75
N PRO A 4 30.43 14.03 -26.90
CA PRO A 4 31.34 13.41 -25.95
C PRO A 4 32.42 12.60 -26.68
N ARG A 5 33.68 12.76 -26.28
CA ARG A 5 34.80 11.94 -26.74
C ARG A 5 35.03 10.85 -25.71
N PHE A 6 34.59 9.64 -26.03
CA PHE A 6 34.63 8.48 -25.13
C PHE A 6 36.05 8.06 -24.73
N ASN A 7 37.07 8.49 -25.49
CA ASN A 7 38.45 8.02 -25.34
C ASN A 7 39.27 8.85 -24.35
N ASP A 8 38.93 10.13 -24.15
CA ASP A 8 39.68 11.07 -23.31
C ASP A 8 38.80 11.77 -22.25
N GLY A 9 37.52 11.42 -22.18
CA GLY A 9 36.55 12.00 -21.25
C GLY A 9 36.23 13.48 -21.53
N ARG A 10 36.71 14.05 -22.65
CA ARG A 10 36.46 15.45 -23.01
C ARG A 10 35.20 15.57 -23.85
N THR A 11 34.55 16.71 -23.78
CA THR A 11 33.40 17.03 -24.65
C THR A 11 33.85 18.01 -25.72
N ALA A 12 33.72 17.62 -27.00
CA ALA A 12 34.04 18.48 -28.13
C ALA A 12 32.81 19.31 -28.54
N VAL A 13 33.01 20.54 -28.98
CA VAL A 13 31.95 21.35 -29.59
C VAL A 13 31.79 20.88 -31.03
N ALA A 14 30.72 20.13 -31.30
CA ALA A 14 30.38 19.63 -32.63
C ALA A 14 29.74 20.70 -33.52
N SER A 15 29.02 21.67 -32.94
CA SER A 15 28.53 22.86 -33.65
C SER A 15 28.21 24.00 -32.69
N SER A 16 28.33 25.25 -33.14
CA SER A 16 27.90 26.44 -32.40
C SER A 16 27.14 27.35 -33.35
N THR A 17 25.94 27.76 -32.99
CA THR A 17 25.12 28.71 -33.76
C THR A 17 24.82 29.93 -32.89
N PRO A 18 24.90 31.15 -33.44
CA PRO A 18 24.48 32.36 -32.72
C PRO A 18 23.01 32.25 -32.32
N SER A 19 22.70 32.52 -31.05
CA SER A 19 21.33 32.64 -30.57
C SER A 19 20.91 34.12 -30.62
N PRO A 20 19.68 34.45 -31.07
CA PRO A 20 19.16 35.81 -31.00
C PRO A 20 18.88 36.25 -29.56
N GLU A 21 18.77 35.30 -28.62
CA GLU A 21 18.55 35.59 -27.20
C GLU A 21 19.87 35.64 -26.43
N PRO A 22 20.04 36.59 -25.48
CA PRO A 22 21.21 36.65 -24.62
C PRO A 22 21.25 35.43 -23.67
N GLY A 23 22.25 34.58 -23.83
CA GLY A 23 22.49 33.42 -22.95
C GLY A 23 23.14 32.24 -23.67
N THR A 24 23.21 31.11 -22.96
CA THR A 24 23.71 29.84 -23.50
C THR A 24 22.54 28.86 -23.59
N ARG A 25 22.16 28.46 -24.80
CA ARG A 25 21.19 27.37 -25.02
C ARG A 25 21.91 26.03 -25.08
N ILE A 26 21.57 25.12 -24.18
CA ILE A 26 22.06 23.73 -24.19
C ILE A 26 20.87 22.83 -24.55
N GLU A 27 20.98 22.12 -25.67
CA GLU A 27 19.96 21.15 -26.10
C GLU A 27 20.53 19.73 -25.93
N VAL A 28 19.83 18.91 -25.15
CA VAL A 28 20.19 17.51 -24.88
C VAL A 28 19.03 16.63 -25.36
N ARG A 29 19.31 15.70 -26.26
CA ARG A 29 18.34 14.71 -26.72
C ARG A 29 18.55 13.42 -25.92
N LEU A 30 17.62 13.13 -25.02
CA LEU A 30 17.55 11.84 -24.35
C LEU A 30 16.85 10.84 -25.30
N GLY A 31 17.28 9.57 -25.32
CA GLY A 31 16.81 8.54 -26.27
C GLY A 31 15.29 8.34 -26.32
N SER A 32 14.80 7.59 -27.32
CA SER A 32 13.37 7.46 -27.66
C SER A 32 12.49 7.11 -26.45
N ALA A 33 11.89 8.14 -25.87
CA ALA A 33 11.06 8.10 -24.69
C ALA A 33 9.62 7.70 -25.04
N ALA A 34 9.38 6.43 -25.35
CA ALA A 34 8.03 5.90 -25.24
C ALA A 34 7.68 5.83 -23.74
N GLY A 35 6.96 6.84 -23.23
CA GLY A 35 6.36 6.82 -21.88
C GLY A 35 7.07 7.59 -20.76
N VAL A 36 8.13 8.37 -21.02
CA VAL A 36 8.74 9.21 -19.97
C VAL A 36 7.99 10.54 -19.85
N ARG A 37 7.32 10.76 -18.73
CA ARG A 37 6.66 12.04 -18.41
C ARG A 37 7.70 13.01 -17.82
N ILE A 38 7.78 14.21 -18.38
CA ILE A 38 8.65 15.28 -17.86
C ILE A 38 7.92 16.00 -16.72
N ASP A 39 8.53 16.07 -15.55
CA ASP A 39 8.08 16.89 -14.41
C ASP A 39 8.97 18.14 -14.27
N LEU A 40 8.34 19.32 -14.25
CA LEU A 40 9.01 20.63 -14.15
C LEU A 40 8.90 21.23 -12.74
N SER A 41 8.42 20.47 -11.75
CA SER A 41 8.27 20.89 -10.36
C SER A 41 9.58 21.44 -9.76
N LEU A 42 10.68 20.70 -9.89
CA LEU A 42 12.01 21.11 -9.40
C LEU A 42 12.54 22.35 -10.13
N VAL A 43 12.26 22.49 -11.43
CA VAL A 43 12.64 23.67 -12.22
C VAL A 43 11.91 24.90 -11.69
N SER A 44 10.60 24.77 -11.47
CA SER A 44 9.75 25.85 -10.95
C SER A 44 10.21 26.27 -9.55
N LEU A 45 10.55 25.30 -8.69
CA LEU A 45 11.10 25.55 -7.36
C LEU A 45 12.46 26.28 -7.45
N ALA A 46 13.38 25.83 -8.30
CA ALA A 46 14.68 26.48 -8.47
C ALA A 46 14.53 27.95 -8.92
N VAL A 47 13.59 28.23 -9.83
CA VAL A 47 13.29 29.60 -10.30
C VAL A 47 12.74 30.46 -9.16
N ALA A 48 11.79 29.95 -8.37
CA ALA A 48 11.25 30.64 -7.21
C ALA A 48 12.32 30.93 -6.14
N MET A 49 13.28 30.01 -5.99
CA MET A 49 14.32 30.07 -4.96
C MET A 49 15.58 30.84 -5.37
N ARG A 50 15.65 31.41 -6.59
CA ARG A 50 16.82 32.14 -7.12
C ARG A 50 17.33 33.24 -6.17
N GLY A 51 16.42 33.92 -5.47
CA GLY A 51 16.71 35.01 -4.53
C GLY A 51 17.38 36.23 -5.19
N GLN A 52 17.52 37.33 -4.45
CA GLN A 52 18.06 38.59 -5.01
C GLN A 52 19.56 38.82 -4.77
N LYS A 53 20.14 38.22 -3.72
CA LYS A 53 21.52 38.54 -3.28
C LYS A 53 22.39 37.29 -3.25
N GLN A 54 23.47 37.25 -4.03
CA GLN A 54 24.48 36.18 -4.00
C GLN A 54 25.81 36.72 -3.50
N TYR A 55 26.60 35.88 -2.84
CA TYR A 55 27.98 36.22 -2.50
C TYR A 55 28.80 36.46 -3.76
N ARG A 56 29.40 37.66 -3.88
CA ARG A 56 30.29 38.05 -4.99
C ARG A 56 31.72 38.38 -4.53
N GLY A 57 32.03 38.09 -3.27
CA GLY A 57 33.35 38.33 -2.70
C GLY A 57 34.37 37.28 -3.12
N LYS A 58 35.60 37.46 -2.66
CA LYS A 58 36.69 36.49 -2.82
C LYS A 58 36.49 35.26 -1.93
N THR A 59 37.13 34.14 -2.25
CA THR A 59 37.05 32.96 -1.36
C THR A 59 37.79 33.22 -0.05
N SER A 60 37.38 32.56 1.04
CA SER A 60 38.04 32.68 2.34
C SER A 60 38.86 31.44 2.64
N VAL A 61 40.05 31.62 3.23
CA VAL A 61 40.88 30.49 3.69
C VAL A 61 40.17 29.65 4.75
N HIS A 62 39.27 30.27 5.54
CA HIS A 62 38.47 29.59 6.56
C HIS A 62 37.46 28.59 5.97
N TRP A 63 37.26 28.57 4.65
CA TRP A 63 36.37 27.60 3.98
C TRP A 63 37.06 26.31 3.57
N TYR A 64 38.37 26.18 3.82
CA TYR A 64 39.17 25.04 3.43
C TYR A 64 39.78 24.43 4.68
N SER A 65 39.80 23.09 4.75
CA SER A 65 40.73 22.40 5.64
C SER A 65 42.15 22.53 5.08
N LEU A 66 43.17 22.24 5.91
CA LEU A 66 44.55 22.20 5.44
C LEU A 66 44.72 21.23 4.26
N THR A 67 44.06 20.06 4.31
CA THR A 67 44.08 19.07 3.23
C THR A 67 43.47 19.62 1.95
N ALA A 68 42.28 20.22 2.02
CA ALA A 68 41.63 20.81 0.84
C ALA A 68 42.45 21.98 0.26
N PHE A 69 43.13 22.76 1.10
CA PHE A 69 44.03 23.82 0.64
C PHE A 69 45.26 23.25 -0.08
N ARG A 70 45.86 22.15 0.42
CA ARG A 70 46.96 21.43 -0.25
C ARG A 70 46.53 20.93 -1.62
N GLU A 71 45.36 20.29 -1.72
CA GLU A 71 44.80 19.82 -2.99
C GLU A 71 44.58 20.97 -3.97
N LEU A 72 44.05 22.11 -3.49
CA LEU A 72 43.87 23.29 -4.32
C LEU A 72 45.19 23.83 -4.89
N VAL A 73 46.25 23.86 -4.09
CA VAL A 73 47.58 24.30 -4.55
C VAL A 73 48.15 23.32 -5.57
N SER A 74 48.02 22.01 -5.33
CA SER A 74 48.49 20.96 -6.22
C SER A 74 47.73 20.92 -7.56
N ALA A 75 46.43 21.20 -7.55
CA ALA A 75 45.60 21.26 -8.76
C ALA A 75 45.78 22.54 -9.58
N ALA A 76 46.44 23.57 -9.03
CA ALA A 76 46.69 24.81 -9.74
C ALA A 76 47.88 24.67 -10.73
N PRO A 77 47.95 25.47 -11.81
CA PRO A 77 49.02 25.35 -12.81
C PRO A 77 50.42 25.50 -12.18
N ALA A 78 51.23 24.44 -12.26
CA ALA A 78 52.52 24.34 -11.57
C ALA A 78 53.52 25.45 -11.93
N ASP A 79 53.39 26.02 -13.13
CA ASP A 79 54.21 27.08 -13.70
C ASP A 79 53.79 28.51 -13.27
N GLN A 80 52.75 28.64 -12.45
CA GLN A 80 52.26 29.94 -11.98
C GLN A 80 52.73 30.22 -10.54
N PRO A 81 53.01 31.49 -10.22
CA PRO A 81 53.38 31.88 -8.86
C PRO A 81 52.18 31.81 -7.91
N LEU A 82 52.42 31.44 -6.65
CA LEU A 82 51.38 31.32 -5.61
C LEU A 82 50.56 32.61 -5.44
N SER A 83 51.17 33.79 -5.63
CA SER A 83 50.49 35.09 -5.57
C SER A 83 49.26 35.17 -6.49
N LYS A 84 49.26 34.47 -7.64
CA LYS A 84 48.11 34.44 -8.55
C LYS A 84 46.93 33.67 -7.95
N LEU A 85 47.19 32.60 -7.20
CA LEU A 85 46.18 31.89 -6.42
C LEU A 85 45.70 32.76 -5.25
N LEU A 86 46.61 33.36 -4.48
CA LEU A 86 46.27 34.22 -3.33
C LEU A 86 45.39 35.41 -3.71
N ARG A 87 45.50 35.95 -4.92
CA ARG A 87 44.60 37.02 -5.41
C ARG A 87 43.12 36.61 -5.43
N LYS A 88 42.81 35.32 -5.53
CA LYS A 88 41.45 34.77 -5.47
C LYS A 88 40.91 34.70 -4.03
N PHE A 89 41.77 34.77 -3.03
CA PHE A 89 41.42 34.77 -1.62
C PHE A 89 41.26 36.19 -1.07
N ASP A 90 40.49 36.32 0.01
CA ASP A 90 40.43 37.55 0.81
C ASP A 90 41.68 37.70 1.68
N THR A 91 42.84 37.75 1.02
CA THR A 91 44.15 37.75 1.70
C THR A 91 44.47 39.13 2.29
N PRO A 92 44.70 39.24 3.61
CA PRO A 92 45.11 40.49 4.23
C PRO A 92 46.48 40.96 3.74
N ARG A 93 46.68 42.28 3.65
CA ARG A 93 47.98 42.87 3.28
C ARG A 93 49.12 42.38 4.18
N GLN A 94 48.87 42.21 5.47
CA GLN A 94 49.83 41.68 6.44
C GLN A 94 50.25 40.24 6.10
N ALA A 95 49.33 39.40 5.62
CA ALA A 95 49.64 38.03 5.22
C ALA A 95 50.50 38.01 3.95
N LEU A 96 50.21 38.88 2.97
CA LEU A 96 51.05 39.02 1.77
C LEU A 96 52.48 39.45 2.10
N ALA A 97 52.65 40.32 3.12
CA ALA A 97 53.97 40.74 3.56
C ALA A 97 54.75 39.61 4.27
N GLN A 98 54.08 38.75 5.04
CA GLN A 98 54.72 37.62 5.73
C GLN A 98 55.03 36.42 4.83
N LEU A 99 54.41 36.37 3.65
CA LEU A 99 54.50 35.29 2.68
C LEU A 99 55.15 35.77 1.37
N SER A 100 55.97 36.82 1.39
CA SER A 100 56.54 37.43 0.17
C SER A 100 57.32 36.44 -0.69
N ASP A 101 58.08 35.56 -0.02
CA ASP A 101 58.96 34.60 -0.66
C ASP A 101 58.12 33.45 -1.25
N GLU A 102 57.20 32.89 -0.48
CA GLU A 102 56.27 31.87 -0.97
C GLU A 102 55.35 32.40 -2.08
N ALA A 103 54.89 33.65 -1.98
CA ALA A 103 54.00 34.27 -2.97
C ALA A 103 54.66 34.43 -4.35
N SER A 104 55.99 34.57 -4.39
CA SER A 104 56.76 34.69 -5.63
C SER A 104 57.21 33.33 -6.18
N THR A 105 57.12 32.28 -5.37
CA THR A 105 57.52 30.91 -5.71
C THR A 105 56.47 30.25 -6.62
N LEU A 106 56.93 29.42 -7.55
CA LEU A 106 56.07 28.63 -8.43
C LEU A 106 55.34 27.55 -7.63
N MET A 107 54.06 27.32 -7.91
CA MET A 107 53.25 26.38 -7.13
C MET A 107 53.80 24.94 -7.20
N GLY A 108 54.37 24.53 -8.35
CA GLY A 108 54.98 23.21 -8.50
C GLY A 108 56.28 22.99 -7.73
N SER A 109 56.90 24.05 -7.20
CA SER A 109 58.14 23.98 -6.42
C SER A 109 57.93 24.18 -4.91
N LEU A 110 56.70 24.39 -4.47
CA LEU A 110 56.40 24.55 -3.04
C LEU A 110 56.49 23.21 -2.31
N SER A 111 57.22 23.18 -1.20
CA SER A 111 57.22 22.02 -0.30
C SER A 111 55.92 21.96 0.49
N ASP A 112 55.57 20.77 0.98
CA ASP A 112 54.37 20.58 1.81
C ASP A 112 54.40 21.44 3.09
N GLN A 113 55.57 21.59 3.70
CA GLN A 113 55.77 22.49 4.85
C GLN A 113 55.53 23.96 4.49
N ALA A 114 55.94 24.39 3.30
CA ALA A 114 55.69 25.76 2.83
C ALA A 114 54.19 26.00 2.60
N VAL A 115 53.48 25.04 2.00
CA VAL A 115 52.02 25.10 1.81
C VAL A 115 51.30 25.16 3.16
N GLU A 116 51.71 24.37 4.14
CA GLU A 116 51.13 24.41 5.48
C GLU A 116 51.40 25.74 6.20
N ARG A 117 52.61 26.28 6.09
CA ARG A 117 52.95 27.61 6.62
C ARG A 117 52.07 28.70 5.99
N VAL A 118 51.88 28.67 4.68
CA VAL A 118 50.99 29.58 3.95
C VAL A 118 49.57 29.48 4.50
N TYR A 119 49.01 28.27 4.58
CA TYR A 119 47.67 28.03 5.10
C TYR A 119 47.51 28.59 6.53
N ARG A 120 48.40 28.22 7.46
CA ARG A 120 48.33 28.67 8.86
C ARG A 120 48.45 30.19 8.99
N THR A 121 49.30 30.81 8.18
CA THR A 121 49.48 32.27 8.17
C THR A 121 48.24 32.98 7.67
N LEU A 122 47.65 32.50 6.57
CA LEU A 122 46.40 33.00 6.04
C LEU A 122 45.26 32.81 7.05
N TYR A 123 45.12 31.61 7.63
CA TYR A 123 44.05 31.28 8.58
C TYR A 123 44.09 32.18 9.82
N ARG A 124 45.29 32.43 10.37
CA ARG A 124 45.49 33.30 11.54
C ARG A 124 45.16 34.77 11.27
N LEU A 125 45.52 35.27 10.09
CA LEU A 125 45.45 36.71 9.78
C LEU A 125 44.15 37.10 9.06
N ALA A 126 43.56 36.20 8.29
CA ALA A 126 42.31 36.45 7.58
C ALA A 126 41.13 36.42 8.56
N LYS A 127 40.14 37.29 8.32
CA LYS A 127 38.92 37.33 9.12
C LYS A 127 37.96 36.23 8.66
N ALA A 128 37.44 35.43 9.60
CA ALA A 128 36.40 34.46 9.32
C ALA A 128 35.13 35.17 8.77
N PRO A 129 34.59 34.74 7.61
CA PRO A 129 33.40 35.36 7.05
C PRO A 129 32.18 35.13 7.95
N ARG A 130 31.38 36.18 8.15
CA ARG A 130 30.11 36.07 8.87
C ARG A 130 29.07 35.34 8.02
N PRO A 131 28.21 34.47 8.57
CA PRO A 131 27.15 33.79 7.81
C PRO A 131 26.29 34.71 6.93
N SER A 132 25.99 35.92 7.42
CA SER A 132 25.18 36.91 6.71
C SER A 132 25.72 37.34 5.33
N VAL A 133 27.00 37.07 5.03
CA VAL A 133 27.60 37.44 3.73
C VAL A 133 27.15 36.51 2.59
N LEU A 134 26.72 35.28 2.89
CA LEU A 134 26.32 34.30 1.87
C LEU A 134 25.04 34.72 1.12
N GLY A 135 24.22 35.54 1.76
CA GLY A 135 22.93 35.98 1.25
C GLY A 135 21.77 35.14 1.78
N VAL A 136 20.57 35.51 1.36
CA VAL A 136 19.29 34.91 1.73
C VAL A 136 18.37 34.90 0.51
N VAL A 137 17.42 33.97 0.49
CA VAL A 137 16.26 34.05 -0.42
C VAL A 137 15.25 35.05 0.15
N GLY A 138 14.96 35.00 1.46
CA GLY A 138 14.02 35.88 2.15
C GLY A 138 12.61 35.30 2.28
N GLU A 139 11.67 36.06 2.83
CA GLU A 139 10.33 35.57 3.19
C GLU A 139 9.45 35.12 1.99
N THR A 140 9.84 35.43 0.75
CA THR A 140 9.10 35.14 -0.49
C THR A 140 9.20 33.68 -0.95
N GLY A 141 9.35 32.73 -0.03
CA GLY A 141 9.45 31.32 -0.36
C GLY A 141 8.09 30.64 -0.59
N PRO A 142 8.08 29.31 -0.78
CA PRO A 142 6.88 28.58 -1.21
C PRO A 142 5.74 28.57 -0.18
N TYR A 143 6.07 28.75 1.10
CA TYR A 143 5.12 28.73 2.22
C TYR A 143 5.19 30.01 3.04
N LYS A 144 4.08 30.34 3.70
CA LYS A 144 3.91 31.60 4.44
C LYS A 144 4.78 31.70 5.71
N ALA A 145 4.92 30.62 6.47
CA ALA A 145 5.67 30.67 7.71
C ALA A 145 7.16 30.59 7.41
N TYR A 146 7.96 31.47 7.98
CA TYR A 146 9.38 31.59 7.65
C TYR A 146 10.24 31.64 8.91
N ALA A 147 11.31 30.86 8.91
CA ALA A 147 12.37 31.00 9.89
C ALA A 147 13.74 30.94 9.24
N LYS A 148 14.68 31.60 9.92
CA LYS A 148 16.07 31.67 9.50
C LYS A 148 16.98 31.45 10.69
N GLU A 149 18.00 30.64 10.48
CA GLU A 149 19.09 30.42 11.42
C GLU A 149 20.44 30.63 10.73
N GLN A 150 21.42 31.06 11.50
CA GLN A 150 22.78 31.32 11.00
C GLN A 150 23.80 30.90 12.05
N ALA A 151 24.84 30.18 11.63
CA ALA A 151 25.95 29.83 12.51
C ALA A 151 27.23 29.57 11.72
N LEU A 152 28.34 29.49 12.43
CA LEU A 152 29.52 28.78 11.96
C LEU A 152 29.34 27.30 12.31
N VAL A 153 29.55 26.42 11.34
CA VAL A 153 29.37 24.97 11.47
C VAL A 153 30.65 24.27 11.05
N ALA A 154 31.12 23.34 11.88
CA ALA A 154 32.27 22.51 11.54
C ALA A 154 31.83 21.47 10.50
N CYS A 155 32.42 21.52 9.31
CA CYS A 155 32.09 20.62 8.21
C CYS A 155 33.32 20.40 7.32
N GLY A 156 33.64 19.16 6.97
CA GLY A 156 34.79 18.85 6.12
C GLY A 156 36.15 19.31 6.68
N GLY A 157 36.27 19.45 8.00
CA GLY A 157 37.48 19.93 8.67
C GLY A 157 37.68 21.45 8.60
N ALA A 158 36.64 22.23 8.30
CA ALA A 158 36.66 23.69 8.29
C ALA A 158 35.43 24.28 9.02
N ASP A 159 35.56 25.49 9.56
CA ASP A 159 34.47 26.24 10.18
C ASP A 159 33.75 27.09 9.13
N LEU A 160 32.65 26.55 8.60
CA LEU A 160 31.94 27.14 7.48
C LEU A 160 30.82 28.07 7.97
N PRO A 161 30.68 29.28 7.39
CA PRO A 161 29.45 30.05 7.54
C PRO A 161 28.30 29.27 6.92
N CYS A 162 27.17 29.18 7.63
CA CYS A 162 25.97 28.53 7.15
C CYS A 162 24.74 29.38 7.46
N VAL A 163 23.86 29.51 6.46
CA VAL A 163 22.55 30.14 6.59
C VAL A 163 21.49 29.11 6.22
N ILE A 164 20.60 28.80 7.16
CA ILE A 164 19.44 27.94 6.96
C ILE A 164 18.20 28.80 6.88
N GLU A 165 17.42 28.62 5.82
CA GLU A 165 16.10 29.23 5.68
C GLU A 165 15.06 28.13 5.52
N VAL A 166 13.98 28.24 6.29
CA VAL A 166 12.88 27.27 6.26
C VAL A 166 11.57 28.01 6.03
N TRP A 167 10.83 27.56 5.03
CA TRP A 167 9.44 27.93 4.82
C TRP A 167 8.59 26.71 5.13
N ALA A 168 7.54 26.87 5.95
CA ALA A 168 6.70 25.75 6.36
C ALA A 168 5.21 26.11 6.34
N GLU A 169 4.38 25.10 6.13
CA GLU A 169 2.93 25.17 6.31
C GLU A 169 2.45 23.91 7.05
N GLN A 170 1.45 24.05 7.91
CA GLN A 170 0.90 22.91 8.62
C GLN A 170 0.06 22.06 7.66
N THR A 171 0.26 20.75 7.68
CA THR A 171 -0.48 19.77 6.87
C THR A 171 -1.13 18.71 7.77
N GLU A 172 -2.09 17.97 7.24
CA GLU A 172 -2.93 17.04 8.00
C GLU A 172 -2.39 15.60 8.09
N VAL A 173 -1.46 15.21 7.21
CA VAL A 173 -1.09 13.79 7.01
C VAL A 173 0.41 13.54 7.17
N TYR A 174 1.21 13.83 6.15
CA TYR A 174 2.67 13.71 6.13
C TYR A 174 3.27 15.00 5.59
N GLY A 175 4.45 15.36 6.09
CA GLY A 175 5.17 16.53 5.61
C GLY A 175 6.25 16.16 4.62
N ASP A 176 6.12 16.59 3.37
CA ASP A 176 7.21 16.52 2.41
C ASP A 176 8.18 17.68 2.62
N ILE A 177 9.47 17.36 2.63
CA ILE A 177 10.54 18.33 2.88
C ILE A 177 11.38 18.47 1.62
N HIS A 178 11.22 19.61 0.94
CA HIS A 178 12.06 19.97 -0.20
C HIS A 178 13.37 20.58 0.29
N MET A 179 14.47 19.84 0.11
CA MET A 179 15.80 20.33 0.42
C MET A 179 16.40 21.10 -0.75
N LEU A 180 17.06 22.21 -0.45
CA LEU A 180 17.91 22.94 -1.37
C LEU A 180 19.27 23.17 -0.74
N VAL A 181 20.32 23.02 -1.55
CA VAL A 181 21.68 23.46 -1.20
C VAL A 181 22.06 24.57 -2.16
N ASN A 182 22.44 25.73 -1.63
CA ASN A 182 22.76 26.93 -2.40
C ASN A 182 21.67 27.25 -3.44
N ARG A 183 20.39 27.15 -3.05
CA ARG A 183 19.19 27.42 -3.88
C ARG A 183 19.00 26.43 -5.04
N THR A 184 19.76 25.35 -5.06
CA THR A 184 19.60 24.26 -6.01
C THR A 184 18.81 23.14 -5.34
N PRO A 185 17.66 22.73 -5.90
CA PRO A 185 16.89 21.60 -5.37
C PRO A 185 17.71 20.32 -5.35
N VAL A 186 17.60 19.59 -4.24
CA VAL A 186 18.14 18.26 -4.06
C VAL A 186 17.07 17.26 -4.51
N VAL A 187 17.47 16.26 -5.30
CA VAL A 187 16.54 15.26 -5.84
C VAL A 187 16.17 14.20 -4.79
N SER A 188 17.09 13.90 -3.87
CA SER A 188 16.87 12.96 -2.77
C SER A 188 15.78 13.45 -1.82
N GLN A 189 14.95 12.53 -1.33
CA GLN A 189 13.80 12.85 -0.51
C GLN A 189 14.18 12.99 0.97
N VAL A 190 13.71 14.07 1.59
CA VAL A 190 13.66 14.22 3.04
C VAL A 190 12.20 14.25 3.48
N ARG A 191 11.88 13.53 4.56
CA ARG A 191 10.50 13.39 5.05
C ARG A 191 10.38 13.85 6.48
N HIS A 192 9.24 14.47 6.79
CA HIS A 192 8.81 14.77 8.15
C HIS A 192 7.62 13.88 8.53
N ARG A 193 7.79 13.05 9.58
CA ARG A 193 6.76 12.14 10.08
C ARG A 193 6.44 12.41 11.53
N VAL A 194 5.16 12.35 11.90
CA VAL A 194 4.76 12.32 13.31
C VAL A 194 4.95 10.91 13.84
N VAL A 195 5.79 10.78 14.85
CA VAL A 195 6.11 9.50 15.51
C VAL A 195 5.82 9.60 17.00
N ARG A 196 5.54 8.45 17.61
CA ARG A 196 5.34 8.33 19.05
C ARG A 196 6.61 7.82 19.70
N ASP A 197 7.25 8.69 20.47
CA ASP A 197 8.50 8.45 21.18
C ASP A 197 8.30 8.70 22.69
N ALA A 198 8.65 7.71 23.52
CA ALA A 198 8.43 7.73 24.97
C ALA A 198 7.02 8.23 25.40
N GLY A 199 5.98 7.82 24.67
CA GLY A 199 4.59 8.19 24.93
C GLY A 199 4.16 9.58 24.44
N LYS A 200 5.07 10.39 23.89
CA LYS A 200 4.80 11.74 23.35
C LYS A 200 4.90 11.76 21.82
N ASN A 201 4.09 12.60 21.18
CA ASN A 201 4.18 12.81 19.73
C ASN A 201 5.33 13.78 19.42
N ARG A 202 6.20 13.40 18.49
CA ARG A 202 7.31 14.22 17.97
C ARG A 202 7.34 14.13 16.45
N GLY A 203 7.93 15.13 15.80
CA GLY A 203 8.34 15.04 14.41
C GLY A 203 9.65 14.28 14.30
N ALA A 204 9.79 13.45 13.28
CA ALA A 204 11.05 12.85 12.87
C ALA A 204 11.39 13.35 11.46
N LEU A 205 12.57 13.95 11.30
CA LEU A 205 13.16 14.31 10.01
C LEU A 205 14.11 13.20 9.58
N HIS A 206 13.85 12.64 8.39
CA HIS A 206 14.60 11.51 7.85
C HIS A 206 15.00 11.73 6.39
N GLY A 207 16.29 11.53 6.07
CA GLY A 207 16.83 11.58 4.71
C GLY A 207 18.07 12.51 4.60
N CYS A 208 18.93 12.27 3.60
CA CYS A 208 20.15 13.05 3.38
C CYS A 208 21.05 13.16 4.62
N GLY A 209 21.26 12.06 5.34
CA GLY A 209 22.03 12.00 6.60
C GLY A 209 21.26 12.48 7.85
N LEU A 210 20.03 12.99 7.72
CA LEU A 210 19.21 13.35 8.87
C LEU A 210 18.50 12.12 9.46
N HIS A 211 18.67 11.92 10.76
CA HIS A 211 17.90 10.99 11.60
C HIS A 211 17.51 11.64 12.94
N HIS A 212 16.83 12.79 12.87
CA HIS A 212 16.68 13.68 14.03
C HIS A 212 15.22 13.93 14.40
N TYR A 213 14.95 14.05 15.69
CA TYR A 213 13.63 14.46 16.20
C TYR A 213 13.49 15.98 16.21
N ALA A 214 12.29 16.46 15.87
CA ALA A 214 11.88 17.86 15.97
C ALA A 214 10.65 17.99 16.88
N ALA A 215 10.61 19.07 17.66
CA ALA A 215 9.55 19.40 18.61
C ALA A 215 8.27 19.95 17.93
N THR A 216 7.81 19.31 16.85
CA THR A 216 6.60 19.68 16.11
C THR A 216 5.31 19.13 16.73
N GLY A 217 5.41 18.18 17.66
CA GLY A 217 4.29 17.62 18.41
C GLY A 217 3.47 16.62 17.57
N LYS A 218 2.14 16.77 17.58
CA LYS A 218 1.21 15.93 16.82
C LYS A 218 0.92 16.43 15.39
N HIS A 219 1.57 17.50 14.96
CA HIS A 219 1.25 18.20 13.71
C HIS A 219 2.31 17.85 12.66
N ALA A 220 1.83 17.55 11.44
CA ALA A 220 2.69 17.41 10.27
C ALA A 220 2.89 18.79 9.61
N PHE A 221 3.99 18.93 8.88
CA PHE A 221 4.38 20.19 8.23
C PHE A 221 5.07 19.88 6.90
N ASP A 222 4.55 20.44 5.82
CA ASP A 222 5.31 20.56 4.58
C ASP A 222 6.31 21.69 4.74
N ALA A 223 7.53 21.50 4.23
CA ALA A 223 8.52 22.55 4.29
C ALA A 223 9.48 22.55 3.11
N THR A 224 10.00 23.74 2.84
CA THR A 224 11.16 23.94 1.98
C THR A 224 12.31 24.41 2.85
N ILE A 225 13.46 23.74 2.79
CA ILE A 225 14.66 24.07 3.57
C ILE A 225 15.79 24.38 2.61
N ASN A 226 16.29 25.62 2.64
CA ASN A 226 17.44 26.06 1.87
C ASN A 226 18.67 26.21 2.77
N VAL A 227 19.73 25.49 2.43
CA VAL A 227 21.04 25.55 3.08
C VAL A 227 21.99 26.36 2.20
N GLN A 228 22.42 27.53 2.67
CA GLN A 228 23.50 28.28 2.01
C GLN A 228 24.80 28.08 2.76
N ILE A 229 25.76 27.45 2.09
CA ILE A 229 27.07 27.09 2.67
C ILE A 229 28.13 27.05 1.55
N PRO A 230 29.38 27.50 1.80
CA PRO A 230 30.44 27.49 0.77
C PRO A 230 30.80 26.09 0.26
N TYR A 231 30.69 25.08 1.12
CA TYR A 231 31.00 23.69 0.82
C TYR A 231 29.99 22.77 1.50
N MET A 232 29.52 21.76 0.77
CA MET A 232 28.60 20.73 1.25
C MET A 232 29.15 19.36 0.82
N PRO A 233 29.44 18.45 1.77
CA PRO A 233 29.81 17.08 1.43
C PRO A 233 28.65 16.37 0.71
N VAL A 234 28.97 15.51 -0.25
CA VAL A 234 27.99 14.71 -0.99
C VAL A 234 28.22 13.23 -0.74
N THR A 235 27.14 12.45 -0.64
CA THR A 235 27.16 11.01 -0.33
C THR A 235 27.13 10.13 -1.57
N ASN A 236 26.73 10.69 -2.73
CA ASN A 236 26.64 9.96 -3.99
C ASN A 236 26.87 10.86 -5.22
N ASP A 237 26.99 10.23 -6.39
CA ASP A 237 27.15 10.91 -7.69
C ASP A 237 25.93 11.75 -8.09
N GLY A 238 24.78 11.50 -7.48
CA GLY A 238 23.56 12.31 -7.59
C GLY A 238 23.64 13.65 -6.84
N LYS A 239 24.78 13.97 -6.21
CA LYS A 239 25.00 15.16 -5.37
C LYS A 239 24.06 15.23 -4.17
N GLU A 240 23.64 14.08 -3.66
CA GLU A 240 22.91 14.02 -2.39
C GLU A 240 23.79 14.60 -1.27
N PRO A 241 23.33 15.61 -0.52
CA PRO A 241 24.12 16.21 0.54
C PRO A 241 24.13 15.34 1.79
N ASP A 242 25.25 15.35 2.51
CA ASP A 242 25.30 14.92 3.91
C ASP A 242 24.92 16.08 4.83
N LEU A 243 23.70 16.05 5.38
CA LEU A 243 23.18 17.09 6.26
C LEU A 243 23.45 16.80 7.74
N GLU A 244 24.05 15.67 8.10
CA GLU A 244 24.32 15.31 9.50
C GLU A 244 25.07 16.42 10.26
N PRO A 245 26.16 17.02 9.72
CA PRO A 245 26.87 18.11 10.41
C PRO A 245 26.01 19.37 10.66
N LEU A 246 24.92 19.52 9.91
CA LEU A 246 24.02 20.68 9.95
C LEU A 246 22.72 20.39 10.68
N ALA A 247 22.50 19.15 11.14
CA ALA A 247 21.22 18.71 11.67
C ALA A 247 20.71 19.60 12.80
N ALA A 248 21.58 19.96 13.74
CA ALA A 248 21.21 20.78 14.88
C ALA A 248 20.68 22.18 14.48
N ILE A 249 21.29 22.83 13.49
CA ILE A 249 20.83 24.15 13.02
C ILE A 249 19.58 24.02 12.14
N ILE A 250 19.49 22.96 11.32
CA ILE A 250 18.33 22.66 10.48
C ILE A 250 17.10 22.42 11.36
N VAL A 251 17.19 21.55 12.38
CA VAL A 251 16.08 21.24 13.29
C VAL A 251 15.60 22.50 14.01
N ARG A 252 16.51 23.35 14.51
CA ARG A 252 16.13 24.62 15.17
C ARG A 252 15.37 25.56 14.22
N ALA A 253 15.87 25.73 13.00
CA ALA A 253 15.20 26.57 12.01
C ALA A 253 13.83 26.01 11.64
N PHE A 254 13.75 24.70 11.45
CA PHE A 254 12.52 23.98 11.13
C PHE A 254 11.47 24.11 12.25
N GLU A 255 11.83 23.87 13.50
CA GLU A 255 10.93 24.04 14.64
C GLU A 255 10.41 25.47 14.78
N ARG A 256 11.25 26.48 14.50
CA ARG A 256 10.83 27.88 14.48
C ARG A 256 9.82 28.17 13.38
N ALA A 257 10.05 27.68 12.16
CA ALA A 257 9.11 27.85 11.05
C ALA A 257 7.79 27.12 11.34
N CYS A 258 7.85 25.87 11.78
CA CYS A 258 6.67 25.07 12.13
C CYS A 258 5.84 25.72 13.26
N ARG A 259 6.49 26.31 14.27
CA ARG A 259 5.79 27.04 15.34
C ARG A 259 5.04 28.27 14.83
N GLN A 260 5.57 28.97 13.83
CA GLN A 260 4.86 30.08 13.18
C GLN A 260 3.76 29.57 12.23
N ALA A 261 3.97 28.43 11.59
CA ALA A 261 3.00 27.78 10.70
C ALA A 261 1.79 27.19 11.46
N ARG A 262 1.91 26.99 12.78
CA ARG A 262 0.81 26.52 13.60
C ARG A 262 -0.34 27.51 13.54
N VAL A 263 -1.45 27.07 12.95
CA VAL A 263 -2.71 27.80 13.05
C VAL A 263 -3.12 27.77 14.53
N PRO A 264 -3.36 28.92 15.19
CA PRO A 264 -3.91 28.93 16.52
C PRO A 264 -5.22 28.14 16.51
N ALA A 265 -5.40 27.21 17.44
CA ALA A 265 -6.72 26.63 17.65
C ALA A 265 -7.66 27.81 17.92
N ALA A 266 -8.57 28.09 16.97
CA ALA A 266 -9.55 29.13 17.12
C ALA A 266 -10.19 28.95 18.50
N ARG A 267 -10.13 29.98 19.36
CA ARG A 267 -10.95 30.04 20.56
C ARG A 267 -12.38 29.83 20.07
N SER A 268 -12.95 28.69 20.43
CA SER A 268 -14.29 28.28 20.09
C SER A 268 -15.29 29.22 20.76
N THR A 269 -15.52 30.38 20.16
CA THR A 269 -16.78 31.09 20.28
C THR A 269 -17.83 30.27 19.54
N GLY A 270 -18.91 29.95 20.26
CA GLY A 270 -19.92 28.96 19.86
C GLY A 270 -20.38 29.07 18.41
N GLY A 271 -20.39 27.93 17.75
CA GLY A 271 -20.88 27.75 16.38
C GLY A 271 -20.34 26.45 15.81
N SER A 272 -21.15 25.39 15.87
CA SER A 272 -21.01 24.05 15.26
C SER A 272 -19.59 23.43 15.16
N LYS A 273 -19.39 22.28 15.81
CA LYS A 273 -18.19 21.43 15.68
C LYS A 273 -17.76 21.30 14.20
N PRO A 274 -16.46 21.47 13.84
CA PRO A 274 -15.99 21.10 12.51
C PRO A 274 -16.15 19.59 12.33
N ALA A 275 -16.77 19.21 11.22
CA ALA A 275 -17.05 17.83 10.82
C ALA A 275 -15.76 17.00 10.86
N SER A 276 -15.74 15.93 11.67
CA SER A 276 -14.65 14.96 11.70
C SER A 276 -14.43 14.33 10.31
N LYS A 277 -13.26 13.71 10.04
CA LYS A 277 -13.06 12.96 8.77
C LYS A 277 -14.15 11.90 8.54
N ARG A 278 -14.70 11.32 9.62
CA ARG A 278 -15.89 10.45 9.58
C ARG A 278 -17.13 11.19 9.07
N ASP A 279 -17.38 12.41 9.57
CA ASP A 279 -18.51 13.24 9.14
C ASP A 279 -18.36 13.70 7.67
N ALA A 280 -17.12 13.99 7.23
CA ALA A 280 -16.84 14.30 5.82
C ALA A 280 -17.10 13.11 4.89
N VAL A 281 -16.67 11.89 5.29
CA VAL A 281 -17.01 10.65 4.57
C VAL A 281 -18.53 10.44 4.57
N ALA A 282 -19.19 10.56 5.72
CA ALA A 282 -20.63 10.39 5.84
C ALA A 282 -21.42 11.37 4.96
N ALA A 283 -20.97 12.63 4.87
CA ALA A 283 -21.57 13.65 4.01
C ALA A 283 -21.35 13.37 2.51
N ALA A 284 -20.20 12.80 2.14
CA ALA A 284 -19.87 12.46 0.75
C ALA A 284 -20.55 11.17 0.24
N LEU A 285 -20.97 10.28 1.15
CA LEU A 285 -21.51 8.96 0.80
C LEU A 285 -22.70 9.01 -0.18
N PRO A 286 -23.76 9.83 0.00
CA PRO A 286 -24.91 9.80 -0.90
C PRO A 286 -24.54 10.08 -2.37
N ALA A 287 -23.74 11.11 -2.62
CA ALA A 287 -23.28 11.46 -3.97
C ALA A 287 -22.30 10.43 -4.53
N ALA A 288 -21.43 9.86 -3.69
CA ALA A 288 -20.50 8.82 -4.09
C ALA A 288 -21.21 7.51 -4.46
N ILE A 289 -22.28 7.16 -3.73
CA ILE A 289 -23.14 5.99 -4.01
C ILE A 289 -23.86 6.19 -5.35
N ALA A 290 -24.49 7.36 -5.56
CA ALA A 290 -25.15 7.67 -6.83
C ALA A 290 -24.17 7.55 -8.01
N LYS A 291 -22.97 8.10 -7.87
CA LYS A 291 -21.92 8.00 -8.90
C LYS A 291 -21.43 6.57 -9.13
N ALA A 292 -21.18 5.79 -8.07
CA ALA A 292 -20.64 4.43 -8.18
C ALA A 292 -21.68 3.43 -8.70
N SER A 293 -22.95 3.63 -8.35
CA SER A 293 -24.08 2.80 -8.78
C SER A 293 -24.68 3.21 -10.13
N GLY A 294 -24.30 4.37 -10.68
CA GLY A 294 -24.97 4.95 -11.85
C GLY A 294 -26.43 5.25 -11.56
N GLU A 295 -26.70 6.04 -10.51
CA GLU A 295 -28.04 6.41 -10.02
C GLU A 295 -28.89 5.20 -9.60
N GLY A 296 -28.27 4.21 -8.95
CA GLY A 296 -28.93 3.01 -8.45
C GLY A 296 -29.17 1.91 -9.49
N ARG A 297 -28.72 2.10 -10.73
CA ARG A 297 -28.89 1.13 -11.83
C ARG A 297 -28.01 -0.12 -11.67
N TYR A 298 -26.85 0.02 -11.03
CA TYR A 298 -25.86 -1.03 -10.87
C TYR A 298 -25.38 -1.14 -9.43
N ARG A 299 -24.99 -2.36 -9.02
CA ARG A 299 -24.30 -2.58 -7.75
C ARG A 299 -22.83 -2.16 -7.85
N TYR A 300 -22.19 -1.86 -6.72
CA TYR A 300 -20.82 -1.35 -6.69
C TYR A 300 -19.98 -1.92 -5.54
N SER A 301 -18.65 -1.96 -5.70
CA SER A 301 -17.73 -2.44 -4.68
C SER A 301 -17.31 -1.35 -3.69
N LEU A 302 -16.84 -1.75 -2.50
CA LEU A 302 -16.25 -0.82 -1.52
C LEU A 302 -15.09 -0.01 -2.12
N ARG A 303 -14.32 -0.60 -3.05
CA ARG A 303 -13.22 0.07 -3.74
C ARG A 303 -13.72 1.09 -4.77
N GLN A 304 -14.79 0.79 -5.50
CA GLN A 304 -15.43 1.79 -6.37
C GLN A 304 -15.99 2.96 -5.56
N LEU A 305 -16.64 2.67 -4.43
CA LEU A 305 -17.11 3.69 -3.50
C LEU A 305 -15.95 4.53 -2.94
N TYR A 306 -14.83 3.89 -2.56
CA TYR A 306 -13.61 4.58 -2.11
C TYR A 306 -13.13 5.59 -3.15
N TYR A 307 -13.02 5.19 -4.43
CA TYR A 307 -12.60 6.09 -5.51
C TYR A 307 -13.63 7.18 -5.83
N ALA A 308 -14.92 6.96 -5.54
CA ALA A 308 -15.95 7.97 -5.67
C ALA A 308 -15.91 9.01 -4.52
N VAL A 309 -15.55 8.59 -3.30
CA VAL A 309 -15.42 9.45 -2.11
C VAL A 309 -14.10 10.23 -2.08
N ARG A 310 -13.01 9.62 -2.55
CA ARG A 310 -11.64 10.16 -2.48
C ARG A 310 -11.47 11.57 -3.08
N PRO A 311 -12.08 11.94 -4.22
CA PRO A 311 -12.00 13.31 -4.75
C PRO A 311 -12.67 14.37 -3.86
N VAL A 312 -13.66 13.97 -3.04
CA VAL A 312 -14.45 14.88 -2.20
C VAL A 312 -13.82 15.03 -0.81
N VAL A 313 -13.34 13.92 -0.24
CA VAL A 313 -12.80 13.87 1.13
C VAL A 313 -11.27 14.10 1.16
N GLY A 314 -10.58 13.92 0.03
CA GLY A 314 -9.15 14.13 -0.12
C GLY A 314 -8.40 12.89 -0.60
N THR A 315 -7.33 13.09 -1.36
CA THR A 315 -6.53 12.02 -1.97
C THR A 315 -5.75 11.18 -0.98
N ASP A 316 -5.60 11.65 0.26
CA ASP A 316 -4.82 11.01 1.33
C ASP A 316 -5.69 10.14 2.25
N LEU A 317 -6.96 9.93 1.88
CA LEU A 317 -7.83 9.00 2.57
C LEU A 317 -7.25 7.58 2.43
N ASP A 318 -6.73 7.02 3.51
CA ASP A 318 -6.26 5.64 3.55
C ASP A 318 -7.43 4.66 3.34
N TYR A 319 -7.22 3.63 2.52
CA TYR A 319 -8.26 2.64 2.21
C TYR A 319 -8.68 1.82 3.45
N GLY A 320 -7.74 1.50 4.35
CA GLY A 320 -8.01 0.80 5.60
C GLY A 320 -8.87 1.66 6.54
N TYR A 321 -8.51 2.92 6.72
CA TYR A 321 -9.31 3.88 7.50
C TYR A 321 -10.70 4.12 6.90
N PHE A 322 -10.80 4.29 5.58
CA PHE A 322 -12.09 4.41 4.90
C PHE A 322 -12.96 3.17 5.13
N SER A 323 -12.38 1.98 5.00
CA SER A 323 -13.09 0.72 5.22
C SER A 323 -13.64 0.62 6.65
N SER A 324 -12.87 1.05 7.66
CA SER A 324 -13.36 1.09 9.05
C SER A 324 -14.46 2.12 9.27
N VAL A 325 -14.34 3.31 8.66
CA VAL A 325 -15.37 4.36 8.77
C VAL A 325 -16.69 3.94 8.11
N VAL A 326 -16.64 3.29 6.94
CA VAL A 326 -17.84 2.76 6.30
C VAL A 326 -18.48 1.66 7.16
N ALA A 327 -17.68 0.76 7.74
CA ALA A 327 -18.18 -0.25 8.68
C ALA A 327 -18.86 0.39 9.91
N ASP A 328 -18.28 1.45 10.49
CA ASP A 328 -18.91 2.19 11.60
C ASP A 328 -20.24 2.82 11.18
N ILE A 329 -20.33 3.39 9.97
CA ILE A 329 -21.56 4.02 9.45
C ILE A 329 -22.66 2.98 9.19
N GLU A 330 -22.32 1.83 8.61
CA GLU A 330 -23.27 0.72 8.42
C GLU A 330 -23.74 0.17 9.77
N SER A 331 -22.84 0.07 10.74
CA SER A 331 -23.15 -0.33 12.11
C SER A 331 -24.14 0.63 12.78
N ASP A 332 -23.92 1.95 12.70
CA ASP A 332 -24.84 2.95 13.26
C ASP A 332 -26.23 2.86 12.63
N ARG A 333 -26.31 2.49 11.35
CA ARG A 333 -27.56 2.35 10.59
C ARG A 333 -28.25 1.01 10.83
N GLY A 334 -27.52 -0.01 11.28
CA GLY A 334 -28.00 -1.38 11.41
C GLY A 334 -28.18 -2.13 10.07
N THR A 335 -27.82 -1.52 8.94
CA THR A 335 -27.93 -2.12 7.60
C THR A 335 -26.78 -1.68 6.70
N ASP A 336 -26.48 -2.49 5.69
CA ASP A 336 -25.46 -2.20 4.69
C ASP A 336 -25.83 -1.00 3.80
N LEU A 337 -24.82 -0.39 3.17
CA LEU A 337 -25.07 0.66 2.19
C LEU A 337 -25.85 0.09 0.97
N PRO A 338 -26.86 0.79 0.44
CA PRO A 338 -27.68 0.26 -0.66
C PRO A 338 -26.86 -0.09 -1.90
N GLY A 339 -26.96 -1.33 -2.37
CA GLY A 339 -26.30 -1.78 -3.61
C GLY A 339 -24.80 -2.04 -3.49
N ILE A 340 -24.21 -1.95 -2.29
CA ILE A 340 -22.81 -2.31 -2.08
C ILE A 340 -22.63 -3.84 -2.17
N TYR A 341 -21.58 -4.29 -2.84
CA TYR A 341 -21.11 -5.67 -2.75
C TYR A 341 -19.64 -5.70 -2.28
N ARG A 342 -19.26 -6.77 -1.59
CA ARG A 342 -17.87 -7.01 -1.19
C ARG A 342 -17.27 -8.15 -2.00
N ASP A 343 -16.00 -7.96 -2.38
CA ASP A 343 -15.23 -8.97 -3.11
C ASP A 343 -15.14 -10.27 -2.31
N ALA A 344 -15.10 -11.40 -3.02
CA ALA A 344 -15.03 -12.70 -2.39
C ALA A 344 -13.73 -12.87 -1.60
N ARG A 345 -13.84 -13.16 -0.30
CA ARG A 345 -12.68 -13.42 0.58
C ARG A 345 -12.83 -14.76 1.30
N GLY A 346 -12.98 -15.81 0.51
CA GLY A 346 -13.27 -17.14 1.03
C GLY A 346 -14.12 -17.96 0.08
N GLN A 347 -14.35 -19.21 0.45
CA GLN A 347 -15.18 -20.15 -0.30
C GLN A 347 -16.01 -21.01 0.67
N LEU A 348 -17.23 -21.34 0.27
CA LEU A 348 -18.08 -22.37 0.85
C LEU A 348 -18.06 -23.57 -0.10
N TYR A 349 -17.68 -24.74 0.40
CA TYR A 349 -17.81 -26.01 -0.29
C TYR A 349 -18.97 -26.80 0.29
N GLU A 350 -19.90 -27.20 -0.58
CA GLU A 350 -21.02 -28.05 -0.22
C GLU A 350 -20.69 -29.54 -0.42
N PRO A 351 -20.88 -30.39 0.60
CA PRO A 351 -20.71 -31.83 0.44
C PRO A 351 -21.81 -32.39 -0.47
N HIS A 352 -21.50 -33.48 -1.18
CA HIS A 352 -22.39 -34.24 -2.09
C HIS A 352 -22.79 -33.54 -3.39
N THR A 353 -22.79 -32.21 -3.45
CA THR A 353 -23.01 -31.46 -4.70
C THR A 353 -21.68 -31.15 -5.41
N GLY A 354 -20.57 -31.08 -4.67
CA GLY A 354 -19.28 -30.64 -5.19
C GLY A 354 -19.26 -29.15 -5.57
N ARG A 355 -20.29 -28.40 -5.16
CA ARG A 355 -20.44 -26.98 -5.51
C ARG A 355 -19.55 -26.15 -4.59
N THR A 356 -18.70 -25.33 -5.19
CA THR A 356 -17.90 -24.33 -4.48
C THR A 356 -18.44 -22.93 -4.77
N ILE A 357 -18.84 -22.22 -3.73
CA ILE A 357 -19.39 -20.87 -3.80
C ILE A 357 -18.33 -19.91 -3.28
N SER A 358 -17.97 -18.90 -4.08
CA SER A 358 -17.08 -17.84 -3.64
C SER A 358 -17.81 -16.90 -2.67
N LEU A 359 -17.27 -16.69 -1.47
CA LEU A 359 -17.93 -15.92 -0.41
C LEU A 359 -17.78 -14.41 -0.62
N GLY A 360 -18.55 -13.87 -1.56
CA GLY A 360 -18.80 -12.45 -1.77
C GLY A 360 -20.29 -12.14 -1.64
N THR A 361 -20.64 -10.88 -1.35
CA THR A 361 -22.04 -10.47 -1.03
C THR A 361 -23.07 -10.98 -2.03
N LEU A 362 -22.77 -10.93 -3.34
CA LEU A 362 -23.68 -11.36 -4.40
C LEU A 362 -23.98 -12.87 -4.36
N ALA A 363 -22.95 -13.69 -4.17
CA ALA A 363 -23.09 -15.14 -4.18
C ALA A 363 -23.78 -15.64 -2.90
N VAL A 364 -23.56 -14.95 -1.77
CA VAL A 364 -24.21 -15.25 -0.49
C VAL A 364 -25.70 -14.91 -0.52
N GLU A 365 -26.09 -13.75 -1.09
CA GLU A 365 -27.51 -13.38 -1.23
C GLU A 365 -28.31 -14.35 -2.10
N GLN A 366 -27.67 -14.95 -3.11
CA GLN A 366 -28.29 -15.94 -4.01
C GLN A 366 -28.15 -17.37 -3.49
N TYR A 367 -27.51 -17.57 -2.34
CA TYR A 367 -27.23 -18.90 -1.84
C TYR A 367 -28.46 -19.45 -1.12
N GLU A 368 -29.01 -20.52 -1.68
CA GLU A 368 -30.00 -21.35 -1.01
C GLU A 368 -29.34 -22.63 -0.51
N ARG A 369 -29.45 -22.89 0.79
CA ARG A 369 -28.95 -24.11 1.39
C ARG A 369 -29.72 -25.33 0.84
N PRO A 370 -29.02 -26.36 0.33
CA PRO A 370 -29.67 -27.62 0.01
C PRO A 370 -30.24 -28.30 1.26
N LYS A 371 -31.57 -28.49 1.29
CA LYS A 371 -32.26 -29.16 2.40
C LYS A 371 -31.73 -30.57 2.63
N LEU A 372 -31.56 -30.94 3.90
CA LEU A 372 -31.22 -32.31 4.34
C LEU A 372 -29.95 -32.92 3.71
N ARG A 373 -28.98 -32.09 3.28
CA ARG A 373 -27.72 -32.59 2.70
C ARG A 373 -26.53 -32.55 3.63
N PHE A 374 -26.52 -31.61 4.57
CA PHE A 374 -25.47 -31.45 5.57
C PHE A 374 -26.03 -30.73 6.78
N ASN A 375 -25.51 -31.02 7.96
CA ASN A 375 -25.89 -30.37 9.23
C ASN A 375 -24.67 -29.92 10.03
N LYS A 376 -23.50 -29.88 9.40
CA LYS A 376 -22.25 -29.46 10.02
C LYS A 376 -21.52 -28.49 9.11
N VAL A 377 -20.80 -27.57 9.72
CA VAL A 377 -19.98 -26.58 9.00
C VAL A 377 -18.63 -26.49 9.68
N LEU A 378 -17.54 -26.71 8.94
CA LEU A 378 -16.17 -26.55 9.40
C LEU A 378 -15.55 -25.29 8.79
N TYR A 379 -15.24 -24.31 9.64
CA TYR A 379 -14.46 -23.13 9.28
C TYR A 379 -12.96 -23.43 9.32
N VAL A 380 -12.25 -23.07 8.25
CA VAL A 380 -10.80 -23.25 8.08
C VAL A 380 -10.16 -21.92 7.68
N GLU A 381 -9.25 -21.39 8.49
CA GLU A 381 -8.58 -20.10 8.23
C GLU A 381 -7.72 -20.11 6.96
N LYS A 382 -6.95 -21.17 6.70
CA LYS A 382 -6.04 -21.22 5.54
C LYS A 382 -6.57 -22.23 4.52
N GLY A 383 -6.92 -21.75 3.34
CA GLY A 383 -7.51 -22.57 2.27
C GLY A 383 -6.63 -23.72 1.76
N GLY A 384 -5.33 -23.74 2.05
CA GLY A 384 -4.42 -24.82 1.63
C GLY A 384 -4.84 -26.21 2.13
N LEU A 385 -5.38 -26.31 3.35
CA LEU A 385 -5.83 -27.57 3.93
C LEU A 385 -7.20 -28.04 3.39
N VAL A 386 -7.97 -27.14 2.77
CA VAL A 386 -9.32 -27.47 2.28
C VAL A 386 -9.29 -28.38 1.08
N GLN A 387 -8.31 -28.21 0.18
CA GLN A 387 -8.19 -29.12 -0.96
C GLN A 387 -7.91 -30.56 -0.50
N LEU A 388 -7.08 -30.74 0.54
CA LEU A 388 -6.83 -32.05 1.13
C LEU A 388 -8.11 -32.70 1.71
N LEU A 389 -8.97 -31.91 2.36
CA LEU A 389 -10.25 -32.41 2.87
C LEU A 389 -11.18 -32.83 1.74
N ILE A 390 -11.27 -32.04 0.67
CA ILE A 390 -12.08 -32.35 -0.51
C ILE A 390 -11.57 -33.62 -1.20
N ASP A 391 -10.26 -33.72 -1.44
CA ASP A 391 -9.65 -34.86 -2.14
C ASP A 391 -9.82 -36.17 -1.35
N SER A 392 -9.79 -36.10 -0.02
CA SER A 392 -10.05 -37.23 0.88
C SER A 392 -11.53 -37.52 1.11
N ARG A 393 -12.43 -36.77 0.46
CA ARG A 393 -13.89 -36.81 0.65
C ARG A 393 -14.32 -36.69 2.11
N TRP A 394 -13.54 -35.97 2.91
CA TRP A 394 -13.84 -35.72 4.33
C TRP A 394 -15.20 -35.01 4.50
N PRO A 395 -15.55 -33.97 3.72
CA PRO A 395 -16.87 -33.32 3.76
C PRO A 395 -18.03 -34.29 3.54
N GLU A 396 -17.93 -35.18 2.55
CA GLU A 396 -18.97 -36.13 2.18
C GLU A 396 -19.08 -37.30 3.16
N ARG A 397 -18.00 -37.64 3.87
CA ARG A 397 -18.05 -38.67 4.92
C ARG A 397 -18.81 -38.17 6.14
N HIS A 398 -18.69 -36.89 6.45
CA HIS A 398 -19.19 -36.29 7.70
C HIS A 398 -20.44 -35.42 7.54
N ASP A 399 -20.94 -35.28 6.30
CA ASP A 399 -22.02 -34.36 5.91
C ASP A 399 -21.74 -32.94 6.46
N CYS A 400 -20.53 -32.46 6.16
CA CYS A 400 -19.96 -31.25 6.71
C CYS A 400 -19.52 -30.31 5.59
N ALA A 401 -20.13 -29.12 5.52
CA ALA A 401 -19.71 -28.08 4.60
C ALA A 401 -18.41 -27.42 5.07
N LEU A 402 -17.53 -27.06 4.13
CA LEU A 402 -16.28 -26.37 4.46
C LEU A 402 -16.41 -24.88 4.15
N VAL A 403 -16.04 -24.05 5.10
CA VAL A 403 -16.03 -22.60 4.95
C VAL A 403 -14.59 -22.12 5.12
N THR A 404 -14.10 -21.32 4.19
CA THR A 404 -12.77 -20.70 4.26
C THR A 404 -12.87 -19.20 4.18
N SER A 405 -11.91 -18.50 4.77
CA SER A 405 -11.73 -17.05 4.59
C SER A 405 -10.25 -16.73 4.62
N GLN A 406 -9.80 -15.75 3.84
CA GLN A 406 -8.39 -15.32 3.90
C GLN A 406 -8.16 -14.47 5.15
N GLY A 407 -7.58 -15.06 6.20
CA GLY A 407 -7.35 -14.44 7.50
C GLY A 407 -8.61 -14.41 8.37
N PHE A 408 -8.82 -13.34 9.15
CA PHE A 408 -10.02 -13.18 9.98
C PHE A 408 -11.31 -13.33 9.15
N ALA A 409 -12.34 -13.94 9.75
CA ALA A 409 -13.62 -14.22 9.11
C ALA A 409 -14.25 -12.96 8.52
N SER A 410 -14.37 -12.92 7.19
CA SER A 410 -15.01 -11.82 6.47
C SER A 410 -16.49 -11.70 6.82
N LYS A 411 -17.09 -10.52 6.57
CA LYS A 411 -18.53 -10.31 6.80
C LYS A 411 -19.39 -11.29 6.00
N ALA A 412 -19.05 -11.53 4.73
CA ALA A 412 -19.75 -12.50 3.88
C ALA A 412 -19.67 -13.93 4.43
N CYS A 413 -18.54 -14.31 5.02
CA CYS A 413 -18.43 -15.57 5.74
C CYS A 413 -19.40 -15.62 6.93
N LYS A 414 -19.48 -14.54 7.72
CA LYS A 414 -20.42 -14.46 8.85
C LYS A 414 -21.87 -14.50 8.39
N ASP A 415 -22.22 -13.81 7.30
CA ASP A 415 -23.56 -13.82 6.70
C ASP A 415 -23.98 -15.22 6.27
N VAL A 416 -23.08 -16.01 5.68
CA VAL A 416 -23.35 -17.42 5.35
C VAL A 416 -23.56 -18.26 6.61
N LEU A 417 -22.74 -18.07 7.66
CA LEU A 417 -22.93 -18.81 8.92
C LEU A 417 -24.29 -18.49 9.56
N ASP A 418 -24.70 -17.22 9.53
CA ASP A 418 -26.02 -16.76 10.01
C ASP A 418 -27.15 -17.36 9.16
N LEU A 419 -27.04 -17.32 7.82
CA LEU A 419 -28.03 -17.90 6.89
C LEU A 419 -28.18 -19.41 7.08
N LEU A 420 -27.06 -20.12 7.27
CA LEU A 420 -27.06 -21.55 7.58
C LEU A 420 -27.72 -21.80 8.94
N GLY A 421 -27.52 -20.93 9.92
CA GLY A 421 -28.08 -21.05 11.27
C GLY A 421 -29.56 -20.68 11.41
N ASP A 422 -30.14 -19.90 10.51
CA ASP A 422 -31.53 -19.40 10.60
C ASP A 422 -32.56 -20.34 9.93
N THR A 423 -32.26 -21.64 9.90
CA THR A 423 -33.14 -22.67 9.35
C THR A 423 -33.75 -23.54 10.46
N ASP A 424 -34.88 -24.20 10.16
CA ASP A 424 -35.51 -25.18 11.08
C ASP A 424 -34.65 -26.44 11.33
N GLU A 425 -33.58 -26.64 10.55
CA GLU A 425 -32.63 -27.73 10.72
C GLU A 425 -31.49 -27.32 11.67
N GLU A 426 -31.22 -28.14 12.70
CA GLU A 426 -30.12 -27.93 13.63
C GLU A 426 -28.76 -28.12 12.93
N ILE A 427 -27.89 -27.10 13.01
CA ILE A 427 -26.53 -27.13 12.45
C ILE A 427 -25.49 -26.92 13.55
N GLU A 428 -24.44 -27.76 13.53
CA GLU A 428 -23.24 -27.56 14.33
C GLU A 428 -22.13 -26.85 13.55
N PHE A 429 -21.47 -25.89 14.20
CA PHE A 429 -20.38 -25.12 13.61
C PHE A 429 -19.08 -25.43 14.32
N PHE A 430 -18.03 -25.71 13.54
CA PHE A 430 -16.70 -26.05 14.02
C PHE A 430 -15.68 -25.07 13.45
N CYS A 431 -14.59 -24.82 14.17
CA CYS A 431 -13.50 -23.96 13.71
C CYS A 431 -12.15 -24.63 13.96
N ILE A 432 -11.27 -24.64 12.97
CA ILE A 432 -9.85 -24.99 13.13
C ILE A 432 -8.95 -23.79 12.83
N HIS A 433 -7.89 -23.66 13.62
CA HIS A 433 -6.90 -22.60 13.51
C HIS A 433 -5.51 -23.11 13.93
N ASP A 434 -4.47 -22.38 13.55
CA ASP A 434 -3.09 -22.62 13.97
C ASP A 434 -2.90 -22.31 15.47
N ALA A 435 -1.89 -22.91 16.11
CA ALA A 435 -1.52 -22.59 17.49
C ALA A 435 -0.63 -21.35 17.53
N ASP A 436 -1.21 -20.20 17.17
CA ASP A 436 -0.59 -18.88 17.25
C ASP A 436 -1.54 -17.85 17.90
N GLY A 437 -1.02 -16.68 18.29
CA GLY A 437 -1.85 -15.64 18.91
C GLY A 437 -3.05 -15.23 18.04
N PRO A 438 -2.86 -14.82 16.78
CA PRO A 438 -3.95 -14.47 15.87
C PRO A 438 -4.99 -15.58 15.65
N GLY A 439 -4.56 -16.83 15.53
CA GLY A 439 -5.42 -18.01 15.32
C GLY A 439 -6.38 -18.23 16.46
N THR A 440 -5.93 -18.08 17.72
CA THR A 440 -6.81 -18.17 18.90
C THR A 440 -7.93 -17.12 18.87
N LEU A 441 -7.65 -15.92 18.33
CA LEU A 441 -8.64 -14.85 18.20
C LEU A 441 -9.68 -15.11 17.11
N ILE A 442 -9.48 -16.08 16.22
CA ILE A 442 -10.45 -16.40 15.17
C ILE A 442 -11.69 -17.03 15.76
N TYR A 443 -11.51 -17.99 16.68
CA TYR A 443 -12.60 -18.60 17.40
C TYR A 443 -13.40 -17.55 18.18
N GLU A 444 -12.69 -16.65 18.89
CA GLU A 444 -13.31 -15.54 19.61
C GLU A 444 -14.04 -14.58 18.66
N ALA A 445 -13.43 -14.16 17.55
CA ALA A 445 -14.08 -13.29 16.55
C ALA A 445 -15.25 -13.95 15.79
N LEU A 446 -15.28 -15.29 15.75
CA LEU A 446 -16.40 -16.07 15.24
C LEU A 446 -17.50 -16.22 16.28
N GLN A 447 -17.19 -16.33 17.57
CA GLN A 447 -18.19 -16.49 18.62
C GLN A 447 -18.77 -15.15 19.11
N GLU A 448 -17.93 -14.12 19.23
CA GLU A 448 -18.29 -12.82 19.79
C GLU A 448 -19.16 -11.98 18.85
N ALA A 449 -20.06 -11.22 19.49
CA ALA A 449 -20.73 -10.09 18.89
C ALA A 449 -19.68 -9.11 18.36
N SER A 450 -19.60 -8.91 17.04
CA SER A 450 -18.85 -7.77 16.52
C SER A 450 -19.52 -6.47 16.98
N ARG A 451 -18.80 -5.36 17.06
CA ARG A 451 -19.39 -4.03 17.35
C ARG A 451 -20.61 -3.66 16.48
N ALA A 452 -20.76 -4.31 15.32
CA ALA A 452 -21.84 -4.11 14.36
C ALA A 452 -23.02 -5.09 14.45
N ARG A 453 -22.99 -6.13 15.31
CA ARG A 453 -24.08 -7.14 15.39
C ARG A 453 -24.23 -7.75 16.79
N PRO A 454 -25.45 -8.09 17.23
CA PRO A 454 -25.68 -8.82 18.49
C PRO A 454 -25.01 -10.21 18.48
N ALA A 455 -24.92 -10.84 19.66
CA ALA A 455 -24.35 -12.18 19.82
C ALA A 455 -25.06 -13.21 18.93
N ARG A 456 -24.29 -14.12 18.32
CA ARG A 456 -24.82 -15.07 17.34
C ARG A 456 -25.73 -16.10 17.99
N ARG A 457 -26.72 -16.56 17.22
CA ARG A 457 -27.63 -17.66 17.61
C ARG A 457 -26.98 -19.04 17.47
N VAL A 458 -25.90 -19.14 16.70
CA VAL A 458 -25.17 -20.39 16.41
C VAL A 458 -24.03 -20.63 17.39
N ARG A 459 -23.95 -21.85 17.92
CA ARG A 459 -22.86 -22.31 18.79
C ARG A 459 -21.69 -22.81 17.96
N ILE A 460 -20.53 -22.19 18.11
CA ILE A 460 -19.29 -22.58 17.44
C ILE A 460 -18.43 -23.39 18.42
N ILE A 461 -17.92 -24.52 17.95
CA ILE A 461 -17.07 -25.46 18.68
C ILE A 461 -15.63 -25.27 18.20
N ASN A 462 -14.71 -24.97 19.13
CA ASN A 462 -13.30 -24.85 18.78
C ASN A 462 -12.66 -26.23 18.64
N LEU A 463 -12.12 -26.53 17.46
CA LEU A 463 -11.30 -27.72 17.17
C LEU A 463 -9.85 -27.34 16.87
N GLY A 464 -9.45 -26.09 17.09
CA GLY A 464 -8.12 -25.58 16.79
C GLY A 464 -6.98 -26.35 17.47
N LEU A 465 -5.78 -26.19 16.92
CA LEU A 465 -4.58 -26.76 17.50
C LEU A 465 -4.18 -25.96 18.75
N GLU A 466 -4.11 -26.64 19.88
CA GLU A 466 -3.67 -26.01 21.13
C GLU A 466 -2.15 -26.08 21.29
N PRO A 467 -1.47 -25.08 21.88
CA PRO A 467 -0.01 -25.10 22.04
C PRO A 467 0.50 -26.32 22.82
N ALA A 468 -0.22 -26.76 23.85
CA ALA A 468 0.12 -27.96 24.61
C ALA A 468 -0.01 -29.24 23.77
N GLU A 469 -0.99 -29.31 22.89
CA GLU A 469 -1.23 -30.43 22.00
C GLU A 469 -0.14 -30.53 20.93
N GLY A 470 0.16 -29.42 20.24
CA GLY A 470 1.22 -29.40 19.23
C GLY A 470 2.58 -29.84 19.78
N ARG A 471 2.91 -29.42 21.01
CA ARG A 471 4.14 -29.86 21.70
C ARG A 471 4.12 -31.34 22.08
N ALA A 472 2.98 -31.86 22.54
CA ALA A 472 2.84 -33.28 22.88
C ALA A 472 2.94 -34.18 21.65
N MET A 473 2.50 -33.69 20.49
CA MET A 473 2.62 -34.35 19.20
C MET A 473 4.02 -34.26 18.59
N GLY A 474 4.93 -33.48 19.18
CA GLY A 474 6.30 -33.28 18.67
C GLY A 474 6.35 -32.47 17.36
N LEU A 475 5.37 -31.59 17.12
CA LEU A 475 5.33 -30.75 15.92
C LEU A 475 6.42 -29.67 15.97
N GLU A 476 6.83 -29.21 14.79
CA GLU A 476 7.81 -28.13 14.65
C GLU A 476 7.29 -26.85 15.30
N VAL A 477 8.11 -26.27 16.20
CA VAL A 477 7.83 -25.01 16.89
C VAL A 477 8.64 -23.91 16.21
N GLU A 478 7.96 -22.92 15.66
CA GLU A 478 8.61 -21.76 15.08
C GLU A 478 8.76 -20.64 16.11
N GLU A 479 9.93 -20.01 16.17
CA GLU A 479 10.18 -18.82 16.98
C GLU A 479 10.17 -17.55 16.10
N PHE A 480 9.58 -16.46 16.59
CA PHE A 480 9.49 -15.19 15.83
C PHE A 480 9.81 -13.96 16.69
N GLU A 481 10.38 -12.95 16.05
CA GLU A 481 10.67 -11.67 16.70
C GLU A 481 9.44 -10.74 16.72
N ARG A 482 9.16 -10.17 17.90
CA ARG A 482 8.02 -9.28 18.12
C ARG A 482 8.28 -7.90 17.49
N LYS A 483 7.45 -7.48 16.52
CA LYS A 483 7.63 -6.18 15.84
C LYS A 483 7.28 -4.97 16.71
N ARG A 484 6.37 -5.09 17.71
CA ARG A 484 6.08 -4.13 18.81
C ARG A 484 4.95 -4.65 19.72
N GLY A 485 5.08 -4.55 21.05
CA GLY A 485 3.99 -4.88 22.00
C GLY A 485 3.76 -6.39 22.23
N ARG A 486 2.78 -6.74 23.07
CA ARG A 486 2.37 -8.15 23.27
C ARG A 486 1.50 -8.62 22.11
N VAL A 487 1.68 -9.88 21.72
CA VAL A 487 0.83 -10.55 20.73
C VAL A 487 -0.55 -10.75 21.37
N PRO A 488 -1.65 -10.34 20.71
CA PRO A 488 -2.99 -10.58 21.23
C PRO A 488 -3.32 -12.08 21.16
N VAL A 489 -3.91 -12.59 22.23
CA VAL A 489 -4.25 -14.01 22.43
C VAL A 489 -5.64 -14.06 23.07
N ALA A 490 -6.50 -14.96 22.63
CA ALA A 490 -7.87 -15.07 23.12
C ALA A 490 -7.97 -15.41 24.61
N ASP A 491 -9.07 -15.04 25.26
CA ASP A 491 -9.23 -15.16 26.73
C ASP A 491 -9.29 -16.60 27.24
N TYR A 492 -9.72 -17.56 26.41
CA TYR A 492 -9.80 -18.98 26.79
C TYR A 492 -8.42 -19.65 26.98
N VAL A 493 -7.34 -19.01 26.50
CA VAL A 493 -5.98 -19.55 26.59
C VAL A 493 -5.38 -19.25 27.96
N GLY A 494 -4.93 -20.29 28.66
CA GLY A 494 -4.31 -20.17 29.99
C GLY A 494 -2.97 -19.43 29.98
N ASP A 495 -2.60 -18.83 31.12
CA ASP A 495 -1.47 -17.90 31.24
C ASP A 495 -0.13 -18.45 30.73
N ARG A 496 0.13 -19.75 30.97
CA ARG A 496 1.37 -20.41 30.52
C ARG A 496 1.47 -20.43 29.00
N ASP A 497 0.41 -20.84 28.32
CA ASP A 497 0.39 -20.92 26.85
C ASP A 497 0.26 -19.53 26.23
N ARG A 498 -0.43 -18.60 26.90
CA ARG A 498 -0.50 -17.18 26.51
C ARG A 498 0.87 -16.53 26.47
N GLU A 499 1.72 -16.77 27.47
CA GLU A 499 3.11 -16.27 27.47
C GLU A 499 3.94 -16.97 26.40
N TRP A 500 3.75 -18.28 26.23
CA TRP A 500 4.45 -19.08 25.22
C TRP A 500 4.18 -18.56 23.79
N LEU A 501 2.93 -18.21 23.49
CA LEU A 501 2.48 -17.66 22.21
C LEU A 501 3.02 -16.25 21.89
N GLN A 502 3.71 -15.60 22.82
CA GLN A 502 4.29 -14.29 22.58
C GLN A 502 5.51 -14.31 21.63
N GLU A 503 6.19 -15.46 21.56
CA GLU A 503 7.42 -15.64 20.78
C GLU A 503 7.41 -16.92 19.95
N ARG A 504 6.41 -17.78 20.12
CA ARG A 504 6.35 -19.10 19.50
C ARG A 504 5.00 -19.40 18.87
N ARG A 505 5.00 -20.25 17.86
CA ARG A 505 3.79 -20.73 17.17
C ARG A 505 3.97 -22.16 16.65
N VAL A 506 2.87 -22.87 16.45
CA VAL A 506 2.82 -24.14 15.70
C VAL A 506 1.74 -24.02 14.63
N GLU A 507 2.11 -24.18 13.36
CA GLU A 507 1.15 -24.19 12.25
C GLU A 507 0.52 -25.59 12.11
N LEU A 508 -0.75 -25.68 11.69
CA LEU A 508 -1.39 -26.94 11.34
C LEU A 508 -0.63 -27.67 10.21
N ASN A 509 0.02 -26.90 9.33
CA ASN A 509 0.87 -27.43 8.26
C ASN A 509 2.14 -28.14 8.77
N ALA A 510 2.47 -28.04 10.06
CA ALA A 510 3.54 -28.84 10.66
C ALA A 510 3.16 -30.33 10.76
N MET A 511 1.86 -30.67 10.65
CA MET A 511 1.41 -32.06 10.54
C MET A 511 1.56 -32.58 9.12
N THR A 512 1.84 -33.88 8.98
CA THR A 512 1.70 -34.55 7.69
C THR A 512 0.21 -34.67 7.30
N SER A 513 -0.11 -34.79 6.01
CA SER A 513 -1.51 -34.90 5.56
C SER A 513 -2.29 -36.05 6.22
N PRO A 514 -1.74 -37.27 6.38
CA PRO A 514 -2.42 -38.34 7.12
C PRO A 514 -2.60 -38.04 8.61
N GLN A 515 -1.60 -37.41 9.24
CA GLN A 515 -1.67 -37.03 10.66
C GLN A 515 -2.74 -35.95 10.89
N PHE A 516 -2.84 -34.94 10.01
CA PHE A 516 -3.86 -33.91 10.05
C PHE A 516 -5.27 -34.50 9.93
N LEU A 517 -5.50 -35.40 8.98
CA LEU A 517 -6.80 -36.06 8.80
C LEU A 517 -7.20 -36.89 10.04
N ALA A 518 -6.26 -37.65 10.60
CA ALA A 518 -6.50 -38.45 11.80
C ALA A 518 -6.78 -37.57 13.02
N TRP A 519 -6.01 -36.50 13.21
CA TRP A 519 -6.21 -35.51 14.27
C TRP A 519 -7.59 -34.83 14.15
N LEU A 520 -7.97 -34.42 12.94
CA LEU A 520 -9.27 -33.79 12.70
C LEU A 520 -10.41 -34.79 12.94
N ASP A 521 -10.32 -36.02 12.42
CA ASP A 521 -11.34 -37.06 12.64
C ASP A 521 -11.53 -37.35 14.14
N GLU A 522 -10.44 -37.40 14.91
CA GLU A 522 -10.47 -37.60 16.35
C GLU A 522 -11.12 -36.41 17.09
N LYS A 523 -10.67 -35.18 16.81
CA LYS A 523 -11.23 -33.94 17.38
C LYS A 523 -12.72 -33.82 17.07
N PHE A 524 -13.09 -34.07 15.82
CA PHE A 524 -14.45 -33.98 15.34
C PHE A 524 -15.36 -35.00 16.04
N SER A 525 -14.93 -36.27 16.11
CA SER A 525 -15.71 -37.33 16.76
C SER A 525 -15.93 -37.11 18.26
N ARG A 526 -14.98 -36.46 18.94
CA ARG A 526 -15.11 -36.15 20.38
C ARG A 526 -16.08 -35.01 20.69
N HIS A 527 -16.23 -34.05 19.78
CA HIS A 527 -16.98 -32.82 20.05
C HIS A 527 -18.30 -32.68 19.27
N ALA A 528 -18.44 -33.35 18.13
CA ALA A 528 -19.68 -33.33 17.37
C ALA A 528 -20.78 -34.05 18.16
N THR A 529 -21.88 -33.35 18.44
CA THR A 529 -23.05 -33.98 19.08
C THR A 529 -23.86 -34.78 18.07
N VAL A 530 -23.78 -34.44 16.78
CA VAL A 530 -24.48 -35.14 15.70
C VAL A 530 -23.51 -35.93 14.84
N ALA A 531 -22.80 -36.93 15.41
CA ALA A 531 -21.74 -37.66 14.70
C ALA A 531 -22.20 -38.44 13.43
N GLN A 532 -23.51 -38.63 13.23
CA GLN A 532 -24.05 -39.38 12.10
C GLN A 532 -24.31 -38.48 10.88
N LYS A 533 -24.45 -39.15 9.74
CA LYS A 533 -24.94 -38.56 8.49
C LYS A 533 -26.36 -38.03 8.66
N VAL A 534 -26.72 -37.04 7.85
CA VAL A 534 -28.07 -36.52 7.78
C VAL A 534 -28.96 -37.61 7.21
N ILE A 535 -29.94 -38.04 8.02
CA ILE A 535 -30.97 -38.98 7.61
C ILE A 535 -32.31 -38.25 7.74
N PRO A 536 -33.03 -38.01 6.62
CA PRO A 536 -34.38 -37.46 6.64
C PRO A 536 -35.35 -38.28 7.47
N SER A 537 -36.51 -37.71 7.76
CA SER A 537 -37.58 -38.45 8.42
C SER A 537 -38.09 -39.62 7.56
N GLU A 538 -38.65 -40.65 8.20
CA GLU A 538 -39.28 -41.79 7.52
C GLU A 538 -40.37 -41.39 6.51
N ALA A 539 -41.05 -40.27 6.75
CA ALA A 539 -42.05 -39.72 5.83
C ALA A 539 -41.40 -39.19 4.54
N GLU A 540 -40.35 -38.38 4.68
CA GLU A 540 -39.60 -37.79 3.55
C GLU A 540 -38.90 -38.88 2.73
N LEU A 541 -38.30 -39.88 3.38
CA LEU A 541 -37.69 -41.03 2.70
C LEU A 541 -38.71 -41.79 1.84
N ARG A 542 -39.91 -42.02 2.38
CA ARG A 542 -40.98 -42.72 1.67
C ARG A 542 -41.49 -41.93 0.46
N GLU A 543 -41.73 -40.63 0.64
CA GLU A 543 -42.17 -39.75 -0.44
C GLU A 543 -41.13 -39.68 -1.56
N HIS A 544 -39.85 -39.51 -1.20
CA HIS A 544 -38.77 -39.45 -2.17
C HIS A 544 -38.61 -40.79 -2.92
N ALA A 545 -38.66 -41.91 -2.22
CA ALA A 545 -38.61 -43.24 -2.84
C ALA A 545 -39.76 -43.48 -3.83
N GLN A 546 -40.98 -43.06 -3.48
CA GLN A 546 -42.15 -43.15 -4.37
C GLN A 546 -41.98 -42.28 -5.62
N SER A 547 -41.48 -41.05 -5.46
CA SER A 547 -41.20 -40.14 -6.58
C SER A 547 -40.17 -40.73 -7.54
N LEU A 548 -39.05 -41.26 -7.02
CA LEU A 548 -38.02 -41.92 -7.82
C LEU A 548 -38.56 -43.18 -8.52
N ALA A 549 -39.34 -44.00 -7.83
CA ALA A 549 -39.95 -45.19 -8.42
C ALA A 549 -40.91 -44.81 -9.56
N SER A 550 -41.76 -43.79 -9.36
CA SER A 550 -42.66 -43.27 -10.39
C SER A 550 -41.90 -42.74 -11.61
N ALA A 551 -40.85 -41.95 -11.40
CA ALA A 551 -40.01 -41.45 -12.49
C ALA A 551 -39.30 -42.57 -13.26
N ALA A 552 -38.78 -43.58 -12.56
CA ALA A 552 -38.13 -44.74 -13.16
C ALA A 552 -39.11 -45.57 -14.00
N LEU A 553 -40.32 -45.83 -13.47
CA LEU A 553 -41.38 -46.54 -14.19
C LEU A 553 -41.85 -45.76 -15.42
N ARG A 554 -42.02 -44.44 -15.29
CA ARG A 554 -42.39 -43.58 -16.42
C ARG A 554 -41.31 -43.60 -17.51
N LYS A 555 -40.03 -43.49 -17.13
CA LYS A 555 -38.91 -43.60 -18.08
C LYS A 555 -38.92 -44.96 -18.78
N GLN A 556 -39.08 -46.06 -18.04
CA GLN A 556 -39.18 -47.39 -18.64
C GLN A 556 -40.35 -47.51 -19.63
N ALA A 557 -41.51 -46.94 -19.31
CA ALA A 557 -42.67 -46.94 -20.20
C ALA A 557 -42.41 -46.13 -21.49
N VAL A 558 -41.80 -44.95 -21.37
CA VAL A 558 -41.41 -44.11 -22.52
C VAL A 558 -40.34 -44.80 -23.37
N ASP A 559 -39.29 -45.34 -22.75
CA ASP A 559 -38.22 -46.06 -23.45
C ASP A 559 -38.75 -47.32 -24.15
N LYS A 560 -39.78 -47.96 -23.60
CA LYS A 560 -40.48 -49.07 -24.25
C LYS A 560 -41.26 -48.58 -25.48
N LEU A 561 -42.07 -47.53 -25.34
CA LEU A 561 -42.81 -46.92 -26.44
C LEU A 561 -41.89 -46.44 -27.57
N LEU A 562 -40.79 -45.77 -27.24
CA LEU A 562 -39.79 -45.31 -28.21
C LEU A 562 -39.12 -46.47 -28.95
N ARG A 563 -38.83 -47.58 -28.25
CA ARG A 563 -38.27 -48.79 -28.90
C ARG A 563 -39.27 -49.46 -29.83
N GLU A 564 -40.52 -49.60 -29.41
CA GLU A 564 -41.58 -50.24 -30.19
C GLU A 564 -41.96 -49.42 -31.44
N ASN A 565 -41.79 -48.09 -31.40
CA ASN A 565 -42.16 -47.19 -32.48
C ASN A 565 -40.95 -46.57 -33.18
N ARG A 566 -39.73 -47.08 -32.95
CA ARG A 566 -38.48 -46.46 -33.40
C ARG A 566 -38.49 -46.17 -34.90
N ASP A 567 -38.76 -47.19 -35.71
CA ASP A 567 -38.70 -47.07 -37.18
C ASP A 567 -39.76 -46.10 -37.71
N ARG A 568 -40.95 -46.07 -37.09
CA ARG A 568 -42.01 -45.12 -37.44
C ARG A 568 -41.59 -43.69 -37.09
N ILE A 569 -41.08 -43.48 -35.89
CA ILE A 569 -40.63 -42.16 -35.43
C ILE A 569 -39.45 -41.66 -36.28
N GLU A 570 -38.44 -42.49 -36.56
CA GLU A 570 -37.31 -42.10 -37.40
C GLU A 570 -37.77 -41.80 -38.84
N SER A 571 -38.73 -42.53 -39.38
CA SER A 571 -39.32 -42.26 -40.69
C SER A 571 -40.09 -40.93 -40.73
N GLU A 572 -40.97 -40.68 -39.75
CA GLU A 572 -41.74 -39.43 -39.62
C GLU A 572 -40.83 -38.22 -39.37
N LEU A 573 -39.79 -38.38 -38.52
CA LEU A 573 -38.81 -37.33 -38.24
C LEU A 573 -37.97 -37.01 -39.48
N SER A 574 -37.51 -38.03 -40.21
CA SER A 574 -36.75 -37.85 -41.46
C SER A 574 -37.59 -37.20 -42.56
N ALA A 575 -38.86 -37.59 -42.69
CA ALA A 575 -39.80 -36.96 -43.60
C ALA A 575 -40.05 -35.48 -43.22
N SER A 576 -40.25 -35.20 -41.93
CA SER A 576 -40.47 -33.84 -41.42
C SER A 576 -39.24 -32.95 -41.60
N LEU A 577 -38.04 -33.44 -41.25
CA LEU A 577 -36.79 -32.71 -41.44
C LEU A 577 -36.50 -32.42 -42.91
N LYS A 578 -36.78 -33.38 -43.81
CA LYS A 578 -36.66 -33.17 -45.26
C LYS A 578 -37.67 -32.16 -45.79
N ALA A 579 -38.91 -32.17 -45.28
CA ALA A 579 -39.94 -31.21 -45.69
C ALA A 579 -39.64 -29.78 -45.21
N MET A 580 -38.94 -29.63 -44.09
CA MET A 580 -38.68 -28.34 -43.46
C MET A 580 -37.46 -27.59 -44.00
N GLU A 581 -36.52 -28.25 -44.69
CA GLU A 581 -35.28 -27.65 -45.26
C GLU A 581 -34.62 -26.58 -44.36
N ILE A 582 -34.49 -26.87 -43.05
CA ILE A 582 -34.04 -25.89 -42.07
C ILE A 582 -32.56 -25.53 -42.33
N SER A 583 -32.32 -24.35 -42.87
CA SER A 583 -30.98 -23.79 -43.11
C SER A 583 -30.85 -22.38 -42.55
N VAL A 584 -29.92 -22.16 -41.62
CA VAL A 584 -29.64 -20.83 -41.05
C VAL A 584 -28.38 -20.30 -41.71
N SER A 585 -28.47 -19.13 -42.35
CA SER A 585 -27.35 -18.47 -43.02
C SER A 585 -26.50 -17.64 -42.04
N GLY A 586 -25.25 -17.39 -42.41
CA GLY A 586 -24.35 -16.54 -41.62
C GLY A 586 -24.84 -15.10 -41.46
N SER A 587 -25.58 -14.56 -42.43
CA SER A 587 -26.21 -13.24 -42.33
C SER A 587 -27.33 -13.22 -41.28
N GLU A 588 -28.15 -14.26 -41.21
CA GLU A 588 -29.22 -14.33 -40.19
C GLU A 588 -28.66 -14.42 -38.76
N VAL A 589 -27.51 -15.08 -38.61
CA VAL A 589 -26.78 -15.12 -37.34
C VAL A 589 -26.22 -13.74 -36.99
N LEU A 590 -25.60 -13.04 -37.96
CA LEU A 590 -25.06 -11.70 -37.75
C LEU A 590 -26.17 -10.69 -37.40
N ASP A 591 -27.32 -10.78 -38.04
CA ASP A 591 -28.48 -9.92 -37.74
C ASP A 591 -29.01 -10.17 -36.32
N ALA A 592 -29.09 -11.44 -35.90
CA ALA A 592 -29.50 -11.80 -34.55
C ALA A 592 -28.51 -11.29 -33.49
N LEU A 593 -27.21 -11.43 -33.74
CA LEU A 593 -26.16 -10.90 -32.85
C LEU A 593 -26.07 -9.36 -32.88
N GLY A 594 -26.52 -8.72 -33.96
CA GLY A 594 -26.67 -7.26 -34.00
C GLY A 594 -27.75 -6.75 -33.03
N LEU A 595 -28.79 -7.56 -32.78
CA LEU A 595 -29.86 -7.27 -31.84
C LEU A 595 -29.51 -7.69 -30.40
N ARG A 596 -28.75 -8.78 -30.24
CA ARG A 596 -28.27 -9.30 -28.96
C ARG A 596 -26.77 -9.65 -29.04
N PRO A 597 -25.89 -8.63 -28.93
CA PRO A 597 -24.46 -8.83 -29.07
C PRO A 597 -23.83 -9.66 -27.94
N GLU A 598 -24.55 -9.88 -26.84
CA GLU A 598 -24.15 -10.74 -25.73
C GLU A 598 -24.32 -12.24 -25.97
N ASP A 599 -25.11 -12.66 -26.98
CA ASP A 599 -25.40 -14.07 -27.28
C ASP A 599 -24.25 -14.76 -28.06
N ASP A 600 -24.10 -16.09 -27.94
CA ASP A 600 -23.20 -16.87 -28.81
C ASP A 600 -23.90 -17.19 -30.16
N TRP A 601 -23.11 -17.38 -31.22
CA TRP A 601 -23.67 -17.73 -32.54
C TRP A 601 -24.50 -19.02 -32.50
N ARG A 602 -24.21 -19.96 -31.57
CA ARG A 602 -25.01 -21.18 -31.38
C ARG A 602 -26.40 -20.86 -30.81
N ASP A 603 -26.49 -19.90 -29.91
CA ASP A 603 -27.77 -19.46 -29.32
C ASP A 603 -28.62 -18.74 -30.37
N ALA A 604 -27.97 -17.95 -31.23
CA ALA A 604 -28.62 -17.32 -32.38
C ALA A 604 -29.18 -18.37 -33.36
N VAL A 605 -28.41 -19.41 -33.70
CA VAL A 605 -28.88 -20.53 -34.54
C VAL A 605 -30.02 -21.29 -33.85
N ALA A 606 -29.89 -21.63 -32.57
CA ALA A 606 -30.92 -22.36 -31.82
C ALA A 606 -32.25 -21.60 -31.76
N THR A 607 -32.18 -20.28 -31.60
CA THR A 607 -33.35 -19.39 -31.62
C THR A 607 -34.01 -19.40 -32.99
N LYS A 608 -33.23 -19.27 -34.08
CA LYS A 608 -33.75 -19.30 -35.46
C LYS A 608 -34.37 -20.64 -35.83
N VAL A 609 -33.77 -21.74 -35.40
CA VAL A 609 -34.34 -23.08 -35.58
C VAL A 609 -35.67 -23.20 -34.82
N SER A 610 -35.72 -22.70 -33.58
CA SER A 610 -36.94 -22.74 -32.76
C SER A 610 -38.08 -21.87 -33.30
N GLU A 611 -37.77 -20.71 -33.88
CA GLU A 611 -38.74 -19.85 -34.57
C GLU A 611 -39.37 -20.60 -35.76
N ARG A 612 -38.54 -21.19 -36.63
CA ARG A 612 -39.02 -21.93 -37.81
C ARG A 612 -39.81 -23.19 -37.45
N LEU A 613 -39.46 -23.85 -36.34
CA LEU A 613 -40.24 -24.98 -35.83
C LEU A 613 -41.62 -24.55 -35.30
N LYS A 614 -41.77 -23.31 -34.82
CA LYS A 614 -43.05 -22.75 -34.33
C LYS A 614 -43.93 -22.19 -35.44
N GLU A 615 -43.36 -21.75 -36.56
CA GLU A 615 -44.11 -21.17 -37.69
C GLU A 615 -44.88 -22.21 -38.52
N GLN A 616 -44.58 -23.50 -38.35
CA GLN A 616 -45.22 -24.60 -39.09
C GLN A 616 -45.98 -25.62 -38.22
N GLY A 617 -46.01 -25.43 -36.89
CA GLY A 617 -46.82 -26.21 -35.96
C GLY A 617 -48.07 -25.43 -35.57
#